data_AF-A0AAD3S1H9-F1
#
_entry.id   AF-A0AAD3S1H9-F1
#
_cell.length_a   1.000
_cell.length_b   1.000
_cell.length_c   1.000
_cell.angle_alpha   90.00
_cell.angle_beta   90.00
_cell.angle_gamma   90.00
#
_symmetry.space_group_name_H-M   'P 1'
#
loop_
_entity.id
_entity.type
_entity.pdbx_description
1 polymer ?
#
loop_
_entity_poly.entity_id
_entity_poly.type
_entity_poly.pdbx_seq_one_letter_code
_entity_poly.pdbx_strand_id
1 'polypeptide(L)'
;MIAMATYNYNKIYGVKTWKNPLESKLDELEVVTKWLKWECSPARFPWSMVSGNEKAYFMKGKVKVYCRGYEGSLEIGAGNLVEFPRGQLLRA
;
A
#
# COMPACT_ATOMS: atom_id res chain seq x y z
N MET A 1 30.13 5.25 -3.41
CA MET A 1 29.30 4.04 -3.58
C MET A 1 28.07 4.21 -2.72
N ILE A 2 26.92 4.57 -3.31
CA ILE A 2 25.65 4.58 -2.56
C ILE A 2 25.08 3.17 -2.73
N ALA A 3 25.16 2.37 -1.68
CA ALA A 3 24.43 1.12 -1.61
C ALA A 3 22.94 1.47 -1.60
N MET A 4 22.33 1.50 -2.78
CA MET A 4 20.89 1.46 -2.91
C MET A 4 20.47 0.11 -2.35
N ALA A 5 20.12 0.07 -1.07
CA ALA A 5 19.58 -1.13 -0.44
C ALA A 5 18.47 -1.66 -1.35
N THR A 6 18.68 -2.84 -1.93
CA THR A 6 17.68 -3.57 -2.68
C THR A 6 16.60 -3.99 -1.67
N TYR A 7 15.68 -3.07 -1.40
CA TYR A 7 14.50 -3.34 -0.59
C TYR A 7 13.65 -4.34 -1.33
N ASN A 8 13.71 -5.60 -0.88
CA ASN A 8 12.87 -6.67 -1.41
C ASN A 8 11.40 -6.29 -1.14
N TYR A 9 10.67 -6.00 -2.20
CA TYR A 9 9.23 -5.82 -2.17
C TYR A 9 8.55 -7.08 -2.67
N ASN A 10 7.42 -7.43 -2.07
CA ASN A 10 6.58 -8.50 -2.61
C ASN A 10 5.58 -7.89 -3.58
N LYS A 11 5.57 -8.39 -4.81
CA LYS A 11 4.56 -8.01 -5.80
C LYS A 11 3.46 -9.07 -5.80
N ILE A 12 2.30 -8.71 -5.26
CA ILE A 12 1.14 -9.61 -5.16
C ILE A 12 0.00 -8.98 -5.96
N TYR A 13 -0.52 -9.70 -6.95
CA TYR A 13 -1.62 -9.24 -7.82
C TYR A 13 -1.36 -7.86 -8.48
N GLY A 14 -0.10 -7.55 -8.77
CA GLY A 14 0.31 -6.25 -9.33
C GLY A 14 0.59 -5.15 -8.30
N VAL A 15 0.17 -5.34 -7.05
CA VAL A 15 0.42 -4.41 -5.94
C VAL A 15 1.79 -4.69 -5.33
N LYS A 16 2.62 -3.65 -5.18
CA LYS A 16 3.89 -3.78 -4.46
C LYS A 16 3.64 -3.57 -2.97
N THR A 17 4.22 -4.43 -2.16
CA THR A 17 4.06 -4.41 -0.70
C THR A 17 5.43 -4.49 -0.03
N TRP A 18 5.64 -3.64 0.96
CA TRP A 18 6.81 -3.62 1.83
C TRP A 18 6.33 -3.83 3.27
N LYS A 19 6.81 -4.91 3.90
CA LYS A 19 6.55 -5.16 5.33
C LYS A 19 7.62 -4.46 6.15
N ASN A 20 7.19 -3.58 7.05
CA ASN A 20 8.06 -2.81 7.94
C ASN A 20 9.18 -2.06 7.19
N PRO A 21 8.84 -1.09 6.33
CA PRO A 21 9.85 -0.27 5.65
C PRO A 21 10.72 0.46 6.69
N LEU A 22 11.99 0.71 6.34
CA LEU A 22 12.86 1.52 7.22
C LEU A 22 12.26 2.90 7.46
N GLU A 23 12.48 3.41 8.66
CA GLU A 23 12.06 4.76 9.04
C GLU A 23 12.62 5.83 8.09
N SER A 24 13.86 5.68 7.61
CA SER A 24 14.47 6.56 6.61
C SER A 24 13.70 6.63 5.29
N LYS A 25 12.95 5.58 4.91
CA LYS A 25 12.13 5.59 3.69
C LYS A 25 10.80 6.29 3.93
N LEU A 26 10.23 6.15 5.13
CA LEU A 26 9.03 6.90 5.53
C LEU A 26 9.33 8.40 5.60
N ASP A 27 10.54 8.75 6.04
CA ASP A 27 11.07 10.11 6.05
C ASP A 27 11.31 10.65 4.62
N GLU A 28 11.99 9.87 3.76
CA GLU A 28 12.21 10.23 2.34
C GLU A 28 10.89 10.44 1.57
N LEU A 29 9.87 9.64 1.88
CA LEU A 29 8.52 9.76 1.29
C LEU A 29 7.65 10.80 1.98
N GLU A 30 8.15 11.45 3.05
CA GLU A 30 7.45 12.43 3.86
C GLU A 30 6.06 11.94 4.32
N VAL A 31 5.95 10.64 4.62
CA VAL A 31 4.67 9.98 4.94
C VAL A 31 4.02 10.63 6.15
N VAL A 32 4.83 10.99 7.15
CA VAL A 32 4.34 11.55 8.42
C VAL A 32 3.90 13.01 8.28
N THR A 33 4.47 13.75 7.32
CA THR A 33 4.31 15.21 7.21
C THR A 33 3.41 15.63 6.04
N LYS A 34 3.42 14.93 4.91
CA LYS A 34 2.69 15.34 3.69
C LYS A 34 1.46 14.50 3.35
N TRP A 35 1.36 13.27 3.87
CA TRP A 35 0.30 12.38 3.42
C TRP A 35 -0.99 12.65 4.20
N LEU A 36 -2.12 12.65 3.50
CA LEU A 36 -3.43 12.75 4.13
C LEU A 36 -3.66 11.51 5.00
N LYS A 37 -3.94 11.73 6.27
CA LYS A 37 -4.35 10.67 7.19
C LYS A 37 -5.76 10.26 6.81
N TRP A 38 -5.90 9.00 6.43
CA TRP A 38 -7.20 8.41 6.13
C TRP A 38 -7.57 7.40 7.21
N GLU A 39 -8.78 7.52 7.73
CA GLU A 39 -9.35 6.61 8.73
C GLU A 39 -10.69 6.11 8.22
N CYS A 40 -10.98 4.83 8.45
CA CYS A 40 -12.24 4.24 8.06
C CYS A 40 -12.63 3.16 9.06
N SER A 41 -13.89 3.21 9.49
CA SER A 41 -14.51 2.11 10.24
C SER A 41 -14.52 0.83 9.37
N PRO A 42 -14.60 -0.37 9.98
CA PRO A 42 -14.68 -1.62 9.23
C PRO A 42 -15.84 -1.59 8.23
N ALA A 43 -15.50 -1.44 6.95
CA ALA A 43 -16.46 -1.31 5.87
C ALA A 43 -15.93 -2.03 4.65
N ARG A 44 -16.84 -2.52 3.80
CA ARG A 44 -16.50 -3.09 2.51
C ARG A 44 -16.91 -2.13 1.41
N PHE A 45 -15.98 -1.68 0.60
CA PHE A 45 -16.30 -0.72 -0.47
C PHE A 45 -15.44 -0.95 -1.71
N PRO A 46 -16.00 -0.70 -2.91
CA PRO A 46 -15.22 -0.70 -4.13
C PRO A 46 -14.28 0.50 -4.12
N TRP A 47 -12.97 0.25 -4.14
CA TRP A 47 -11.94 1.28 -4.25
C TRP A 47 -11.38 1.24 -5.67
N SER A 48 -11.54 2.33 -6.42
CA SER A 48 -10.94 2.48 -7.75
C SER A 48 -9.72 3.40 -7.66
N MET A 49 -8.56 2.89 -8.07
CA MET A 49 -7.34 3.69 -8.19
C MET A 49 -7.34 4.39 -9.54
N VAL A 50 -8.15 5.45 -9.66
CA VAL A 50 -8.42 6.15 -10.92
C VAL A 50 -7.27 7.12 -11.28
N SER A 51 -6.62 7.67 -10.27
CA SER A 51 -5.68 8.80 -10.36
C SER A 51 -4.24 8.39 -10.06
N GLY A 52 -3.59 7.72 -11.01
CA GLY A 52 -2.15 7.44 -10.94
C GLY A 52 -1.74 6.27 -10.05
N ASN A 53 -0.44 6.18 -9.75
CA ASN A 53 0.09 5.21 -8.79
C ASN A 53 -0.09 5.79 -7.38
N GLU A 54 -0.98 5.21 -6.58
CA GLU A 54 -1.16 5.65 -5.19
C GLU A 54 -0.30 4.80 -4.26
N LYS A 55 0.29 5.45 -3.26
CA LYS A 55 1.00 4.80 -2.18
C LYS A 55 0.22 5.00 -0.89
N ALA A 56 0.13 3.96 -0.08
CA ALA A 56 -0.53 4.00 1.22
C ALA A 56 0.35 3.34 2.27
N TYR A 57 0.48 3.98 3.43
CA TYR A 57 1.15 3.41 4.59
C TYR A 57 0.12 3.14 5.68
N PHE A 58 0.00 1.87 6.06
CA PHE A 58 -0.97 1.44 7.06
C PHE A 58 -0.37 1.59 8.45
N MET A 59 -0.82 2.59 9.20
CA MET A 59 -0.35 2.81 10.57
C MET A 59 -1.01 1.87 11.58
N LYS A 60 -2.32 1.61 11.42
CA LYS A 60 -3.12 0.74 12.30
C LYS A 60 -4.19 0.00 11.50
N GLY A 61 -4.64 -1.12 12.03
CA GLY A 61 -5.71 -1.93 11.44
C GLY A 61 -5.24 -2.97 10.42
N LYS A 62 -6.21 -3.60 9.76
CA LYS A 62 -6.00 -4.58 8.69
C LYS A 62 -7.06 -4.36 7.61
N VAL A 63 -6.65 -4.47 6.36
CA VAL A 63 -7.53 -4.38 5.19
C VAL A 63 -7.27 -5.60 4.30
N LYS A 64 -8.35 -6.16 3.77
CA LYS A 64 -8.30 -7.30 2.86
C LYS A 64 -8.71 -6.83 1.47
N VAL A 65 -7.72 -6.71 0.59
CA VAL A 65 -7.89 -6.17 -0.75
C VAL A 65 -8.10 -7.28 -1.76
N TYR A 66 -9.20 -7.24 -2.49
CA TYR A 66 -9.46 -8.13 -3.63
C TYR A 66 -9.12 -7.39 -4.92
N CYS A 67 -8.15 -7.90 -5.66
CA CYS A 67 -7.70 -7.31 -6.91
C CYS A 67 -8.52 -7.88 -8.08
N ARG A 68 -9.17 -7.02 -8.85
CA ARG A 68 -9.94 -7.47 -10.02
C ARG A 68 -9.02 -8.20 -11.01
N GLY A 69 -9.44 -9.39 -11.47
CA GLY A 69 -8.69 -10.22 -12.41
C GLY A 69 -7.77 -11.27 -11.78
N TYR A 70 -7.72 -11.34 -10.45
CA TYR A 70 -7.00 -12.39 -9.72
C TYR A 70 -7.94 -13.16 -8.80
N GLU A 71 -7.79 -14.48 -8.75
CA GLU A 71 -8.50 -15.31 -7.78
C GLU A 71 -7.75 -15.30 -6.45
N GLY A 72 -8.07 -14.30 -5.62
CA GLY A 72 -7.48 -14.17 -4.29
C GLY A 72 -7.66 -12.80 -3.65
N SER A 73 -7.06 -12.67 -2.48
CA SER A 73 -7.06 -11.44 -1.69
C SER A 73 -5.69 -11.18 -1.09
N LEU A 74 -5.29 -9.92 -1.03
CA LEU A 74 -4.10 -9.44 -0.36
C LEU A 74 -4.50 -8.87 1.01
N GLU A 75 -3.91 -9.38 2.08
CA GLU A 75 -4.09 -8.81 3.42
C GLU A 75 -2.96 -7.81 3.70
N ILE A 76 -3.34 -6.58 4.01
CA ILE A 76 -2.44 -5.47 4.33
C ILE A 76 -2.73 -5.07 5.76
N GLY A 77 -1.70 -4.99 6.59
CA GLY A 77 -1.82 -4.65 8.01
C GLY A 77 -0.95 -3.47 8.42
N ALA A 78 -1.04 -3.11 9.70
CA ALA A 78 -0.17 -2.11 10.31
C ALA A 78 1.32 -2.36 9.99
N GLY A 79 2.06 -1.28 9.71
CA GLY A 79 3.47 -1.31 9.33
C GLY A 79 3.73 -1.72 7.87
N ASN A 80 2.69 -1.85 7.04
CA ASN A 80 2.86 -2.18 5.62
C ASN A 80 2.76 -0.90 4.78
N LEU A 81 3.78 -0.66 3.95
CA LEU A 81 3.71 0.30 2.85
C LEU A 81 3.27 -0.47 1.62
N VAL A 82 2.32 0.08 0.86
CA VAL A 82 1.85 -0.49 -0.39
C VAL A 82 1.81 0.55 -1.49
N GLU A 83 2.07 0.11 -2.71
CA GLU A 83 1.99 0.91 -3.92
C GLU A 83 1.06 0.18 -4.89
N PHE A 84 -0.06 0.81 -5.16
CA PHE A 84 -1.06 0.32 -6.08
C PHE A 84 -0.78 0.88 -7.48
N PRO A 85 -0.77 0.03 -8.52
CA PRO A 85 -0.59 0.52 -9.88
C PRO A 85 -1.84 1.26 -10.37
N ARG A 86 -1.63 2.28 -11.21
CA ARG A 86 -2.72 3.03 -11.84
C ARG A 86 -3.72 2.11 -12.54
N GLY A 87 -5.01 2.39 -12.34
CA GLY A 87 -6.10 1.69 -13.02
C GLY A 87 -6.46 0.35 -12.36
N GLN A 88 -5.85 0.00 -11.23
CA GLN A 88 -6.22 -1.18 -10.48
C GLN A 88 -7.56 -0.96 -9.76
N LEU A 89 -8.55 -1.76 -10.12
CA LEU A 89 -9.81 -1.85 -9.39
C LEU A 89 -9.67 -2.82 -8.23
N LEU A 90 -10.02 -2.35 -7.05
CA LEU A 90 -9.85 -3.04 -5.78
C LEU A 90 -11.18 -3.07 -5.03
N ARG A 91 -11.35 -4.07 -4.18
CA ARG A 91 -12.41 -4.09 -3.17
C ARG A 91 -11.73 -4.30 -1.81
N ALA A 92 -11.96 -3.40 -0.87
CA ALA A 92 -11.50 -3.50 0.51
C ALA A 92 -12.66 -3.91 1.42
#